data_AF-A0A932Z2V5-F1
#
_entry.id   AF-A0A932Z2V5-F1
#
_cell.length_a   1.000
_cell.length_b   1.000
_cell.length_c   1.000
_cell.angle_alpha   90.00
_cell.angle_beta   90.00
_cell.angle_gamma   90.00
#
_symmetry.space_group_name_H-M   'P 1'
#
loop_
_entity.id
_entity.type
_entity.pdbx_description
1 polymer ?
#
loop_
_entity_poly.entity_id
_entity_poly.type
_entity_poly.pdbx_seq_one_letter_code
_entity_poly.pdbx_strand_id
1 'polypeptide(L)'
;MFANRLSNVIKVSIIAGLVAGLVMGLFHFLVTERLIDQAIALESEASPGTPELVSRGAQKVTLIVGSGLYGLIIGVIFAFVFTLLERRLPGKRSGTKALLLAGAMWWFFGLLLQLKYSAALPGVGDPATIYSRQWLQVSFVALSVLAAAAAWMAFRSLNRVFRTMGRGWQLSITATLYLLTMAIIFKLMPNVPGPGPELAGISAGFLALSISGHALFWATVGIIMAFALRSKPA
;
A
#
# COMPACT_ATOMS: atom_id res chain seq x y z
N MET A 1 -19.78 1.08 -26.76
CA MET A 1 -19.98 0.48 -25.41
C MET A 1 -18.69 0.42 -24.58
N PHE A 2 -17.53 0.02 -25.15
CA PHE A 2 -16.25 -0.06 -24.42
C PHE A 2 -15.70 1.30 -23.91
N ALA A 3 -15.71 2.34 -24.76
CA ALA A 3 -15.22 3.67 -24.39
C ALA A 3 -15.96 4.29 -23.18
N ASN A 4 -17.28 4.12 -23.10
CA ASN A 4 -18.09 4.60 -21.98
C ASN A 4 -17.80 3.85 -20.68
N ARG A 5 -17.49 2.54 -20.76
CA ARG A 5 -17.10 1.74 -19.59
C ARG A 5 -15.74 2.20 -19.06
N LEU A 6 -14.75 2.34 -19.93
CA LEU A 6 -13.40 2.78 -19.57
C LEU A 6 -13.42 4.16 -18.92
N SER A 7 -14.12 5.12 -19.55
CA SER A 7 -14.29 6.47 -19.00
C SER A 7 -14.91 6.44 -17.60
N ASN A 8 -15.94 5.60 -17.39
CA ASN A 8 -16.58 5.47 -16.09
C ASN A 8 -15.65 4.87 -15.02
N VAL A 9 -14.86 3.83 -15.36
CA VAL A 9 -13.90 3.23 -14.42
C VAL A 9 -12.87 4.28 -14.00
N ILE A 10 -12.28 5.00 -14.96
CA ILE A 10 -11.29 6.04 -14.69
C ILE A 10 -11.87 7.12 -13.75
N LYS A 11 -13.03 7.67 -14.07
CA LYS A 11 -13.68 8.71 -13.26
C LYS A 11 -13.91 8.24 -11.83
N VAL A 12 -14.51 7.05 -11.66
CA VAL A 12 -14.82 6.52 -10.33
C VAL A 12 -13.55 6.21 -9.55
N SER A 13 -12.50 5.64 -10.17
CA SER A 13 -11.26 5.35 -9.46
C SER A 13 -10.49 6.60 -9.05
N ILE A 14 -10.51 7.66 -9.85
CA ILE A 14 -9.94 8.96 -9.47
C ILE A 14 -10.67 9.53 -8.25
N ILE A 15 -12.01 9.54 -8.27
CA ILE A 15 -12.82 10.00 -7.14
C ILE A 15 -12.57 9.14 -5.91
N ALA A 16 -12.58 7.81 -6.06
CA ALA A 16 -12.32 6.87 -4.98
C ALA A 16 -10.94 7.08 -4.37
N GLY A 17 -9.93 7.27 -5.21
CA GLY A 17 -8.56 7.57 -4.81
C GLY A 17 -8.45 8.88 -4.05
N LEU A 18 -9.02 9.97 -4.57
CA LEU A 18 -9.03 11.27 -3.90
C LEU A 18 -9.71 11.20 -2.53
N VAL A 19 -10.90 10.60 -2.45
CA VAL A 19 -11.64 10.42 -1.20
C VAL A 19 -10.84 9.58 -0.20
N ALA A 20 -10.29 8.45 -0.65
CA ALA A 20 -9.44 7.60 0.19
C ALA A 20 -8.20 8.34 0.69
N GLY A 21 -7.58 9.14 -0.16
CA GLY A 21 -6.42 9.96 0.18
C GLY A 21 -6.75 10.99 1.25
N LEU A 22 -7.86 11.70 1.12
CA LEU A 22 -8.33 12.65 2.13
C LEU A 22 -8.71 11.98 3.45
N VAL A 23 -9.37 10.81 3.39
CA VAL A 23 -9.70 10.00 4.58
C VAL A 23 -8.42 9.57 5.30
N MET A 24 -7.41 9.08 4.57
CA MET A 24 -6.11 8.72 5.13
C MET A 24 -5.38 9.92 5.72
N GLY A 25 -5.36 11.06 5.02
CA GLY A 25 -4.74 12.29 5.50
C GLY A 25 -5.41 12.82 6.77
N LEU A 26 -6.74 12.79 6.84
CA LEU A 26 -7.50 13.16 8.03
C LEU A 26 -7.22 12.20 9.19
N PHE A 27 -7.15 10.89 8.92
CA PHE A 27 -6.76 9.91 9.93
C PHE A 27 -5.38 10.21 10.52
N HIS A 28 -4.38 10.47 9.67
CA HIS A 28 -3.04 10.80 10.14
C HIS A 28 -2.99 12.12 10.90
N PHE A 29 -3.71 13.14 10.42
CA PHE A 29 -3.82 14.43 11.11
C PHE A 29 -4.44 14.30 12.52
N LEU A 30 -5.49 13.50 12.67
CA LEU A 30 -6.19 13.35 13.95
C LEU A 30 -5.49 12.40 14.92
N VAL A 31 -4.86 11.34 14.41
CA VAL A 31 -4.38 10.22 15.23
C VAL A 31 -2.85 10.14 15.26
N THR A 32 -2.20 10.20 14.09
CA THR A 32 -0.76 9.99 13.95
C THR A 32 0.06 11.23 14.29
N GLU A 33 -0.50 12.42 14.10
CA GLU A 33 0.22 13.68 14.30
C GLU A 33 0.79 13.84 15.71
N ARG A 34 0.14 13.24 16.73
CA ARG A 34 0.65 13.23 18.10
C ARG A 34 2.02 12.55 18.21
N LEU A 35 2.24 11.45 17.49
CA LEU A 35 3.53 10.75 17.47
C LEU A 35 4.56 11.50 16.63
N ILE A 36 4.12 12.21 15.58
CA ILE A 36 4.99 13.07 14.77
C ILE A 36 5.48 14.26 15.60
N ASP A 37 4.58 14.93 16.32
CA ASP A 37 4.91 16.03 17.23
C ASP A 37 5.87 15.55 18.35
N GLN A 38 5.67 14.34 18.89
CA GLN A 38 6.61 13.74 19.87
C GLN A 38 7.99 13.46 19.26
N ALA A 39 8.05 12.89 18.06
CA ALA A 39 9.33 12.62 17.39
C ALA A 39 10.14 13.90 17.14
N ILE A 40 9.48 14.98 16.72
CA ILE A 40 10.11 16.28 16.47
C ILE A 40 10.62 16.92 17.77
N ALA A 41 9.87 16.79 18.87
CA ALA A 41 10.32 17.28 20.17
C ALA A 41 11.61 16.55 20.63
N LEU A 42 11.64 15.21 20.52
CA LEU A 42 12.81 14.41 20.85
C LEU A 42 14.02 14.74 19.95
N GLU A 43 13.80 14.93 18.65
CA GLU A 43 14.84 15.35 17.69
C GLU A 43 15.41 16.74 18.04
N SER A 44 14.55 17.67 18.47
CA SER A 44 14.94 19.02 18.87
C SER A 44 15.77 19.04 20.17
N GLU A 45 15.46 18.13 21.10
CA GLU A 45 16.24 17.95 22.34
C GLU A 45 17.62 17.34 22.03
N ALA A 46 17.69 16.37 21.12
CA ALA A 46 18.93 15.71 20.73
C ALA A 46 19.82 16.58 19.85
N SER A 47 19.26 17.52 19.09
CA SER A 47 19.99 18.42 18.18
C SER A 47 19.46 19.87 18.24
N PRO A 48 19.80 20.61 19.32
CA PRO A 48 19.32 21.98 19.51
C PRO A 48 19.79 22.93 18.41
N GLY A 49 18.91 23.82 17.97
CA GLY A 49 19.25 24.88 17.00
C GLY A 49 19.14 24.48 15.53
N THR A 50 18.59 23.31 15.22
CA THR A 50 18.20 22.93 13.85
C THR A 50 16.99 23.78 13.41
N PRO A 51 17.12 24.61 12.35
CA PRO A 51 16.03 25.51 11.95
C PRO A 51 14.89 24.74 11.27
N GLU A 52 13.65 25.10 11.61
CA GLU A 52 12.48 24.60 10.88
C GLU A 52 12.47 25.13 9.44
N LEU A 53 12.63 24.22 8.46
CA LEU A 53 12.58 24.58 7.03
C LEU A 53 11.16 24.98 6.57
N VAL A 54 10.13 24.40 7.18
CA VAL A 54 8.72 24.64 6.88
C VAL A 54 7.96 24.68 8.20
N SER A 55 7.10 25.69 8.39
CA SER A 55 6.33 25.81 9.63
C SER A 55 5.46 24.57 9.90
N ARG A 56 5.32 24.18 11.17
CA ARG A 56 4.49 23.04 11.58
C ARG A 56 3.04 23.13 11.10
N GLY A 57 2.45 24.32 11.08
CA GLY A 57 1.11 24.54 10.52
C GLY A 57 1.03 24.17 9.04
N ALA A 58 2.01 24.59 8.24
CA ALA A 58 2.08 24.25 6.82
C ALA A 58 2.31 22.75 6.59
N GLN A 59 3.12 22.08 7.43
CA GLN A 59 3.33 20.64 7.35
C GLN A 59 2.02 19.85 7.59
N LYS A 60 1.23 20.23 8.60
CA LYS A 60 -0.08 19.60 8.89
C LYS A 60 -1.12 19.81 7.79
N VAL A 61 -1.16 21.00 7.18
CA VAL A 61 -2.04 21.26 6.01
C VAL A 61 -1.60 20.43 4.81
N THR A 62 -0.29 20.39 4.55
CA THR A 62 0.29 19.66 3.43
C THR A 62 0.11 18.15 3.59
N LEU A 63 0.04 17.61 4.81
CA LEU A 63 -0.29 16.20 5.07
C LEU A 63 -1.65 15.83 4.46
N ILE A 64 -2.69 16.63 4.70
CA ILE A 64 -4.04 16.36 4.18
C ILE A 64 -4.09 16.54 2.67
N VAL A 65 -3.59 17.67 2.17
CA VAL A 65 -3.58 18.00 0.73
C VAL A 65 -2.75 16.99 -0.05
N GLY A 66 -1.54 16.69 0.43
CA GLY A 66 -0.63 15.72 -0.15
C GLY A 66 -1.20 14.30 -0.16
N SER A 67 -1.91 13.90 0.90
CA SER A 67 -2.59 12.60 0.94
C SER A 67 -3.72 12.52 -0.10
N GLY A 68 -4.46 13.61 -0.32
CA GLY A 68 -5.44 13.71 -1.40
C GLY A 68 -4.82 13.58 -2.80
N LEU A 69 -3.70 14.28 -3.04
CA LEU A 69 -2.95 14.18 -4.31
C LEU A 69 -2.37 12.79 -4.53
N TYR A 70 -1.80 12.18 -3.49
CA TYR A 70 -1.37 10.78 -3.50
C TYR A 70 -2.54 9.87 -3.91
N GLY A 71 -3.69 10.05 -3.26
CA GLY A 71 -4.89 9.29 -3.56
C GLY A 71 -5.35 9.43 -5.01
N LEU A 72 -5.29 10.64 -5.57
CA LEU A 72 -5.63 10.89 -6.97
C LEU A 72 -4.72 10.09 -7.93
N ILE A 73 -3.41 10.14 -7.72
CA ILE A 73 -2.42 9.40 -8.52
C ILE A 73 -2.67 7.89 -8.41
N ILE A 74 -2.85 7.39 -7.19
CA ILE A 74 -3.13 5.97 -6.96
C ILE A 74 -4.47 5.56 -7.56
N GLY A 75 -5.48 6.42 -7.57
CA GLY A 75 -6.75 6.19 -8.25
C GLY A 75 -6.61 5.98 -9.75
N VAL A 76 -5.75 6.76 -10.42
CA VAL A 76 -5.42 6.57 -11.84
C VAL A 76 -4.73 5.22 -12.07
N ILE A 77 -3.74 4.90 -11.24
CA ILE A 77 -3.03 3.61 -11.32
C ILE A 77 -4.01 2.45 -11.09
N PHE A 78 -4.91 2.57 -10.12
CA PHE A 78 -5.94 1.58 -9.84
C PHE A 78 -6.84 1.36 -11.05
N ALA A 79 -7.33 2.42 -11.69
CA ALA A 79 -8.14 2.30 -12.91
C ALA A 79 -7.40 1.55 -14.02
N PHE A 80 -6.12 1.88 -14.23
CA PHE A 80 -5.29 1.22 -15.24
C PHE A 80 -5.14 -0.28 -14.95
N VAL A 81 -4.71 -0.63 -13.73
CA VAL A 81 -4.51 -2.02 -13.30
C VAL A 81 -5.83 -2.80 -13.33
N PHE A 82 -6.93 -2.21 -12.84
CA PHE A 82 -8.24 -2.83 -12.84
C PHE A 82 -8.70 -3.14 -14.27
N THR A 83 -8.61 -2.17 -15.18
CA THR A 83 -9.00 -2.35 -16.58
C THR A 83 -8.21 -3.46 -17.25
N LEU A 84 -6.90 -3.55 -16.98
CA LEU A 84 -6.03 -4.58 -17.54
C LEU A 84 -6.32 -5.99 -16.99
N LEU A 85 -6.62 -6.08 -15.69
CA LEU A 85 -6.70 -7.35 -14.97
C LEU A 85 -8.12 -7.85 -14.70
N GLU A 86 -9.17 -7.05 -14.91
CA GLU A 86 -10.55 -7.38 -14.54
C GLU A 86 -10.99 -8.77 -15.03
N ARG A 87 -10.69 -9.11 -16.29
CA ARG A 87 -11.06 -10.42 -16.86
C ARG A 87 -10.33 -11.60 -16.20
N ARG A 88 -9.16 -11.36 -15.61
CA ARG A 88 -8.30 -12.36 -14.96
C ARG A 88 -8.56 -12.47 -13.46
N LEU A 89 -9.13 -11.43 -12.85
CA LEU A 89 -9.48 -11.42 -11.44
C LEU A 89 -10.60 -12.43 -11.13
N PRO A 90 -10.54 -13.13 -10.00
CA PRO A 90 -11.58 -14.08 -9.60
C PRO A 90 -12.90 -13.38 -9.25
N GLY A 91 -14.02 -14.08 -9.49
CA GLY A 91 -15.37 -13.57 -9.23
C GLY A 91 -16.16 -13.27 -10.52
N LYS A 92 -17.48 -13.12 -10.39
CA LYS A 92 -18.40 -12.86 -11.53
C LYS A 92 -18.77 -11.39 -11.69
N ARG A 93 -18.75 -10.61 -10.61
CA ARG A 93 -19.18 -9.20 -10.56
C ARG A 93 -17.98 -8.28 -10.55
N SER A 94 -18.01 -7.20 -11.34
CA SER A 94 -16.94 -6.20 -11.40
C SER A 94 -16.64 -5.59 -10.03
N GLY A 95 -17.67 -5.29 -9.23
CA GLY A 95 -17.48 -4.72 -7.90
C GLY A 95 -16.68 -5.62 -6.96
N THR A 96 -16.96 -6.93 -6.93
CA THR A 96 -16.20 -7.89 -6.13
C THR A 96 -14.75 -7.97 -6.60
N LYS A 97 -14.51 -7.96 -7.91
CA LYS A 97 -13.15 -7.95 -8.47
C LYS A 97 -12.38 -6.70 -8.06
N ALA A 98 -13.03 -5.54 -8.04
CA ALA A 98 -12.41 -4.29 -7.63
C ALA A 98 -12.03 -4.31 -6.14
N LEU A 99 -12.91 -4.86 -5.28
CA LEU A 99 -12.62 -5.04 -3.86
C LEU A 99 -11.42 -5.99 -3.65
N LEU A 100 -11.38 -7.11 -4.37
CA LEU A 100 -10.26 -8.06 -4.30
C LEU A 100 -8.95 -7.45 -4.80
N LEU A 101 -9.00 -6.63 -5.87
CA LEU A 101 -7.83 -5.90 -6.34
C LEU A 101 -7.34 -4.90 -5.29
N ALA A 102 -8.23 -4.14 -4.66
CA ALA A 102 -7.87 -3.21 -3.60
C ALA A 102 -7.21 -3.92 -2.41
N GLY A 103 -7.75 -5.08 -2.00
CA GLY A 103 -7.13 -5.92 -0.96
C GLY A 103 -5.74 -6.45 -1.37
N ALA A 104 -5.58 -6.87 -2.63
CA ALA A 104 -4.27 -7.28 -3.14
C ALA A 104 -3.27 -6.12 -3.19
N MET A 105 -3.70 -4.93 -3.60
CA MET A 105 -2.84 -3.75 -3.59
C MET A 105 -2.48 -3.32 -2.16
N TRP A 106 -3.40 -3.39 -1.21
CA TRP A 106 -3.07 -3.20 0.21
C TRP A 106 -2.02 -4.20 0.68
N TRP A 107 -2.16 -5.48 0.32
CA TRP A 107 -1.21 -6.52 0.71
C TRP A 107 0.22 -6.19 0.26
N PHE A 108 0.42 -5.79 -1.00
CA PHE A 108 1.76 -5.49 -1.53
C PHE A 108 2.28 -4.10 -1.15
N PHE A 109 1.47 -3.06 -1.37
CA PHE A 109 1.90 -1.66 -1.27
C PHE A 109 1.67 -1.06 0.12
N GLY A 110 0.74 -1.62 0.90
CA GLY A 110 0.49 -1.22 2.28
C GLY A 110 1.24 -2.12 3.25
N LEU A 111 0.77 -3.36 3.43
CA LEU A 111 1.21 -4.23 4.51
C LEU A 111 2.66 -4.70 4.36
N LEU A 112 2.98 -5.45 3.30
CA LEU A 112 4.31 -6.04 3.15
C LEU A 112 5.41 -4.98 3.07
N LEU A 113 5.14 -3.89 2.33
CA LEU A 113 6.09 -2.79 2.23
C LEU A 113 6.35 -2.15 3.59
N GLN A 114 5.30 -1.83 4.36
CA GLN A 114 5.45 -1.22 5.68
C GLN A 114 6.16 -2.14 6.67
N LEU A 115 5.96 -3.47 6.56
CA LEU A 115 6.65 -4.44 7.41
C LEU A 115 8.15 -4.49 7.12
N LYS A 116 8.58 -4.34 5.87
CA LYS A 116 10.02 -4.41 5.49
C LYS A 116 10.71 -3.06 5.55
N TYR A 117 10.08 -2.04 4.99
CA TYR A 117 10.59 -0.68 4.84
C TYR A 117 9.48 0.31 5.22
N SER A 118 9.22 0.39 6.52
CA SER A 118 8.21 1.27 7.09
C SER A 118 8.42 2.73 6.71
N ALA A 119 7.36 3.52 6.78
CA ALA A 119 7.50 4.97 6.86
C ALA A 119 8.44 5.33 8.03
N ALA A 120 9.38 6.24 7.78
CA ALA A 120 10.30 6.74 8.79
C ALA A 120 9.61 7.87 9.58
N LEU A 121 9.77 7.86 10.90
CA LEU A 121 9.48 9.04 11.71
C LEU A 121 10.42 10.20 11.31
N PRO A 122 10.05 11.46 11.57
CA PRO A 122 11.00 12.56 11.57
C PRO A 122 12.24 12.21 12.42
N GLY A 123 13.42 12.64 11.98
CA GLY A 123 14.69 12.28 12.60
C GLY A 123 15.18 10.84 12.34
N VAL A 124 14.41 9.96 11.71
CA VAL A 124 14.87 8.58 11.43
C VAL A 124 15.63 8.48 10.12
N GLY A 125 16.91 8.13 10.26
CA GLY A 125 17.78 7.68 9.19
C GLY A 125 18.55 8.80 8.48
N ASP A 126 19.66 8.43 7.87
CA ASP A 126 20.60 9.39 7.24
C ASP A 126 20.01 10.02 5.96
N PRO A 127 19.96 11.36 5.83
CA PRO A 127 19.58 12.06 4.60
C PRO A 127 20.39 11.64 3.36
N ALA A 128 21.66 11.28 3.52
CA ALA A 128 22.52 10.85 2.41
C ALA A 128 22.06 9.52 1.78
N THR A 129 21.21 8.75 2.47
CA THR A 129 20.73 7.44 2.02
C THR A 129 19.29 7.45 1.49
N ILE A 130 18.67 8.64 1.30
CA ILE A 130 17.27 8.73 0.84
C ILE A 130 17.04 7.95 -0.45
N TYR A 131 17.90 8.12 -1.47
CA TYR A 131 17.73 7.47 -2.76
C TYR A 131 17.90 5.95 -2.69
N SER A 132 18.86 5.45 -1.92
CA SER A 132 19.07 4.00 -1.79
C SER A 132 17.89 3.33 -1.07
N ARG A 133 17.33 3.98 -0.03
CA ARG A 133 16.10 3.51 0.65
C ARG A 133 14.90 3.48 -0.30
N GLN A 134 14.72 4.52 -1.13
CA GLN A 134 13.65 4.56 -2.13
C GLN A 134 13.78 3.42 -3.16
N TRP A 135 14.99 3.15 -3.66
CA TRP A 135 15.22 2.04 -4.57
C TRP A 135 14.95 0.68 -3.94
N LEU A 136 15.27 0.50 -2.65
CA LEU A 136 14.93 -0.72 -1.91
C LEU A 136 13.41 -0.91 -1.81
N GLN A 137 12.67 0.15 -1.50
CA GLN A 137 11.20 0.11 -1.45
C GLN A 137 10.60 -0.28 -2.81
N VAL A 138 11.03 0.38 -3.89
CA VAL A 138 10.55 0.08 -5.25
C VAL A 138 10.91 -1.36 -5.66
N SER A 139 12.14 -1.79 -5.40
CA SER A 139 12.61 -3.15 -5.72
C SER A 139 11.82 -4.21 -4.96
N PHE A 140 11.53 -3.97 -3.68
CA PHE A 140 10.75 -4.90 -2.86
C PHE A 140 9.31 -5.04 -3.34
N VAL A 141 8.67 -3.92 -3.70
CA VAL A 141 7.34 -3.95 -4.33
C VAL A 141 7.37 -4.71 -5.65
N ALA A 142 8.36 -4.44 -6.52
CA ALA A 142 8.52 -5.12 -7.79
C ALA A 142 8.68 -6.65 -7.60
N LEU A 143 9.56 -7.07 -6.69
CA LEU A 143 9.77 -8.48 -6.35
C LEU A 143 8.49 -9.12 -5.76
N SER A 144 7.75 -8.39 -4.93
CA SER A 144 6.48 -8.86 -4.35
C SER A 144 5.42 -9.12 -5.42
N VAL A 145 5.30 -8.21 -6.40
CA VAL A 145 4.39 -8.36 -7.55
C VAL A 145 4.83 -9.52 -8.45
N LEU A 146 6.14 -9.66 -8.71
CA LEU A 146 6.68 -10.78 -9.50
C LEU A 146 6.45 -12.13 -8.81
N ALA A 147 6.63 -12.21 -7.50
CA ALA A 147 6.34 -13.41 -6.71
C ALA A 147 4.85 -13.79 -6.80
N ALA A 148 3.95 -12.80 -6.73
CA ALA A 148 2.52 -13.04 -6.90
C ALA A 148 2.16 -13.51 -8.33
N ALA A 149 2.79 -12.93 -9.35
CA ALA A 149 2.62 -13.36 -10.74
C ALA A 149 3.11 -14.79 -10.94
N ALA A 150 4.27 -15.14 -10.38
CA ALA A 150 4.81 -16.51 -10.41
C ALA A 150 3.88 -17.51 -9.71
N ALA A 151 3.35 -17.17 -8.53
CA ALA A 151 2.39 -18.00 -7.82
C ALA A 151 1.10 -18.22 -8.62
N TRP A 152 0.61 -17.17 -9.30
CA TRP A 152 -0.56 -17.28 -10.18
C TRP A 152 -0.29 -18.16 -11.42
N MET A 153 0.91 -18.08 -12.00
CA MET A 153 1.33 -18.97 -13.09
C MET A 153 1.44 -20.43 -12.62
N ALA A 154 2.01 -20.66 -11.43
CA ALA A 154 2.07 -21.98 -10.81
C ALA A 154 0.67 -22.56 -10.52
N PHE A 155 -0.27 -21.73 -10.04
CA PHE A 155 -1.65 -22.15 -9.86
C PHE A 155 -2.29 -22.61 -11.19
N ARG A 156 -2.04 -21.87 -12.28
CA ARG A 156 -2.55 -22.24 -13.60
C ARG A 156 -1.90 -23.49 -14.16
N SER A 157 -0.61 -23.72 -13.93
CA SER A 157 0.05 -24.95 -14.39
C SER A 157 -0.44 -26.16 -13.62
N LEU A 158 -0.57 -26.07 -12.29
CA LEU A 158 -1.14 -27.14 -11.45
C LEU A 158 -2.55 -27.51 -11.88
N ASN A 159 -3.39 -26.53 -12.21
CA ASN A 159 -4.75 -26.77 -12.68
C ASN A 159 -4.80 -27.48 -14.05
N ARG A 160 -3.78 -27.30 -14.90
CA ARG A 160 -3.69 -28.00 -16.19
C ARG A 160 -3.18 -29.43 -16.05
N VAL A 161 -2.17 -29.63 -15.20
CA VAL A 161 -1.47 -30.92 -15.04
C VAL A 161 -2.23 -31.86 -14.11
N PHE A 162 -2.69 -31.36 -12.96
CA PHE A 162 -3.34 -32.17 -11.92
C PHE A 162 -4.84 -31.87 -11.86
N ARG A 163 -5.56 -32.28 -12.91
CA ARG A 163 -7.00 -31.99 -13.09
C ARG A 163 -7.89 -32.64 -12.03
N THR A 164 -7.43 -33.72 -11.41
CA THR A 164 -8.14 -34.45 -10.34
C THR A 164 -7.87 -33.87 -8.95
N MET A 165 -6.86 -33.00 -8.81
CA MET A 165 -6.53 -32.38 -7.53
C MET A 165 -7.60 -31.35 -7.16
N GLY A 166 -8.16 -31.48 -5.96
CA GLY A 166 -9.16 -30.54 -5.46
C GLY A 166 -8.64 -29.10 -5.48
N ARG A 167 -9.50 -28.16 -5.89
CA ARG A 167 -9.14 -26.74 -6.01
C ARG A 167 -8.60 -26.13 -4.70
N GLY A 168 -9.09 -26.61 -3.56
CA GLY A 168 -8.57 -26.21 -2.24
C GLY A 168 -7.08 -26.53 -2.08
N TRP A 169 -6.65 -27.74 -2.45
CA TRP A 169 -5.25 -28.14 -2.40
C TRP A 169 -4.36 -27.32 -3.34
N GLN A 170 -4.82 -27.05 -4.56
CA GLN A 170 -4.11 -26.18 -5.51
C GLN A 170 -3.87 -24.78 -4.93
N LEU A 171 -4.90 -24.20 -4.28
CA LEU A 171 -4.79 -22.90 -3.63
C LEU A 171 -3.84 -22.95 -2.43
N SER A 172 -3.94 -23.97 -1.58
CA SER A 172 -3.04 -24.11 -0.42
C SER A 172 -1.58 -24.23 -0.84
N ILE A 173 -1.26 -25.08 -1.82
CA ILE A 173 0.11 -25.26 -2.32
C ILE A 173 0.66 -23.93 -2.86
N THR A 174 -0.10 -23.24 -3.70
CA THR A 174 0.35 -22.00 -4.34
C THR A 174 0.47 -20.84 -3.36
N ALA A 175 -0.43 -20.75 -2.38
CA ALA A 175 -0.32 -19.81 -1.27
C ALA A 175 0.94 -20.08 -0.43
N THR A 176 1.21 -21.34 -0.09
CA THR A 176 2.43 -21.73 0.65
C THR A 176 3.69 -21.38 -0.12
N LEU A 177 3.77 -21.70 -1.41
CA LEU A 177 4.91 -21.35 -2.27
C LEU A 177 5.12 -19.83 -2.35
N TYR A 178 4.02 -19.07 -2.47
CA TYR A 178 4.08 -17.61 -2.45
C TYR A 178 4.64 -17.08 -1.12
N LEU A 179 4.12 -17.56 0.02
CA LEU A 179 4.57 -17.14 1.35
C LEU A 179 6.04 -17.49 1.60
N LEU A 180 6.49 -18.67 1.19
CA LEU A 180 7.90 -19.07 1.26
C LEU A 180 8.78 -18.16 0.40
N THR A 181 8.36 -17.87 -0.83
CA THR A 181 9.09 -16.96 -1.72
C THR A 181 9.19 -15.56 -1.11
N MET A 182 8.10 -15.05 -0.56
CA MET A 182 8.09 -13.76 0.13
C MET A 182 9.00 -13.76 1.35
N ALA A 183 8.99 -14.83 2.17
CA ALA A 183 9.88 -14.95 3.32
C ALA A 183 11.37 -14.93 2.91
N ILE A 184 11.70 -15.59 1.79
CA ILE A 184 13.05 -15.56 1.21
C ILE A 184 13.41 -14.13 0.77
N ILE A 185 12.54 -13.46 0.01
CA ILE A 185 12.75 -12.06 -0.41
C ILE A 185 12.96 -11.16 0.82
N PHE A 186 12.13 -11.32 1.84
CA PHE A 186 12.19 -10.54 3.08
C PHE A 186 13.52 -10.72 3.81
N LYS A 187 14.05 -11.96 3.84
CA LYS A 187 15.32 -12.30 4.46
C LYS A 187 16.52 -11.82 3.65
N LEU A 188 16.48 -11.92 2.33
CA LEU A 188 17.60 -11.60 1.45
C LEU A 188 17.74 -10.11 1.15
N MET A 189 16.64 -9.36 1.11
CA MET A 189 16.70 -7.92 0.89
C MET A 189 17.40 -7.21 2.05
N PRO A 190 18.28 -6.22 1.77
CA PRO A 190 18.99 -5.47 2.80
C PRO A 190 18.06 -4.88 3.85
N ASN A 191 18.50 -4.83 5.10
CA ASN A 191 17.79 -4.10 6.14
C ASN A 191 18.22 -2.63 6.11
N VAL A 192 17.27 -1.74 6.38
CA VAL A 192 17.55 -0.32 6.61
C VAL A 192 17.75 -0.13 8.12
N PRO A 193 18.72 0.68 8.56
CA PRO A 193 18.87 1.03 9.97
C PRO A 193 17.54 1.49 10.57
N GLY A 194 17.23 0.96 11.76
CA GLY A 194 16.03 1.30 12.49
C GLY A 194 16.10 2.70 13.14
N PRO A 195 15.04 3.08 13.87
CA PRO A 195 15.04 4.30 14.67
C PRO A 195 16.17 4.27 15.71
N GLY A 196 16.72 5.45 16.03
CA GLY A 196 17.65 5.61 17.15
C GLY A 196 16.99 5.32 18.50
N PRO A 197 17.78 5.16 19.59
CA PRO A 197 17.27 4.81 20.92
C PRO A 197 16.15 5.74 21.41
N GLU A 198 16.24 7.03 21.12
CA GLU A 198 15.27 8.06 21.52
C GLU A 198 13.87 7.83 20.93
N LEU A 199 13.81 7.33 19.69
CA LEU A 199 12.54 7.12 18.95
C LEU A 199 12.01 5.69 19.08
N ALA A 200 12.77 4.77 19.70
CA ALA A 200 12.40 3.37 19.84
C ALA A 200 11.04 3.19 20.54
N GLY A 201 10.76 4.02 21.56
CA GLY A 201 9.52 3.95 22.35
C GLY A 201 8.24 4.27 21.57
N ILE A 202 8.33 5.06 20.50
CA ILE A 202 7.16 5.50 19.71
C ILE A 202 7.06 4.83 18.33
N SER A 203 8.13 4.18 17.88
CA SER A 203 8.24 3.64 16.52
C SER A 203 7.26 2.51 16.22
N ALA A 204 7.01 1.61 17.17
CA ALA A 204 6.03 0.53 16.98
C ALA A 204 4.60 1.07 16.85
N GLY A 205 4.24 2.08 17.65
CA GLY A 205 2.95 2.77 17.55
C GLY A 205 2.79 3.49 16.22
N PHE A 206 3.84 4.18 15.77
CA PHE A 206 3.84 4.85 14.47
C PHE A 206 3.71 3.86 13.30
N LEU A 207 4.39 2.72 13.35
CA LEU A 207 4.25 1.66 12.37
C LEU A 207 2.80 1.13 12.30
N ALA A 208 2.21 0.83 13.46
CA ALA A 208 0.83 0.35 13.53
C ALA A 208 -0.16 1.37 12.94
N LEU A 209 0.00 2.66 13.26
CA LEU A 209 -0.82 3.72 12.70
C LEU A 209 -0.58 3.93 11.20
N SER A 210 0.66 3.80 10.73
CA SER A 210 1.00 3.90 9.31
C SER A 210 0.36 2.78 8.49
N ILE A 211 0.41 1.54 8.99
CA ILE A 211 -0.28 0.38 8.39
C ILE A 211 -1.80 0.61 8.41
N SER A 212 -2.34 1.12 9.52
CA SER A 212 -3.77 1.39 9.67
C SER A 212 -4.27 2.46 8.69
N GLY A 213 -3.51 3.54 8.49
CA GLY A 213 -3.84 4.59 7.51
C GLY A 213 -3.89 4.04 6.08
N HIS A 214 -2.91 3.19 5.71
CA HIS A 214 -2.93 2.52 4.41
C HIS A 214 -4.07 1.51 4.28
N ALA A 215 -4.38 0.75 5.34
CA ALA A 215 -5.52 -0.16 5.36
C ALA A 215 -6.83 0.61 5.12
N LEU A 216 -7.00 1.76 5.79
CA LEU A 216 -8.15 2.64 5.63
C LEU A 216 -8.24 3.22 4.20
N PHE A 217 -7.11 3.64 3.64
CA PHE A 217 -7.02 4.10 2.26
C PHE A 217 -7.53 3.03 1.29
N TRP A 218 -6.95 1.83 1.33
CA TRP A 218 -7.29 0.77 0.39
C TRP A 218 -8.69 0.21 0.60
N ALA A 219 -9.17 0.15 1.85
CA ALA A 219 -10.56 -0.20 2.15
C ALA A 219 -11.52 0.81 1.53
N THR A 220 -11.23 2.12 1.65
CA THR A 220 -12.05 3.19 1.08
C THR A 220 -12.12 3.09 -0.45
N VAL A 221 -10.97 2.90 -1.11
CA VAL A 221 -10.92 2.66 -2.57
C VAL A 221 -11.76 1.44 -2.95
N GLY A 222 -11.54 0.32 -2.26
CA GLY A 222 -12.23 -0.95 -2.54
C GLY A 222 -13.75 -0.85 -2.37
N ILE A 223 -14.22 -0.20 -1.30
CA ILE A 223 -15.65 -0.02 -1.01
C ILE A 223 -16.32 0.86 -2.07
N ILE A 224 -15.72 2.03 -2.39
CA ILE A 224 -16.29 2.96 -3.38
C ILE A 224 -16.35 2.29 -4.75
N MET A 225 -15.26 1.63 -5.17
CA MET A 225 -15.21 0.91 -6.44
C MET A 225 -16.19 -0.26 -6.49
N ALA A 226 -16.30 -1.03 -5.42
CA ALA A 226 -17.25 -2.14 -5.33
C ALA A 226 -18.69 -1.66 -5.44
N PHE A 227 -19.04 -0.59 -4.73
CA PHE A 227 -20.36 0.01 -4.77
C PHE A 227 -20.70 0.57 -6.17
N ALA A 228 -19.77 1.30 -6.79
CA ALA A 228 -19.96 1.89 -8.10
C ALA A 228 -20.07 0.87 -9.25
N LEU A 229 -19.50 -0.33 -9.07
CA LEU A 229 -19.49 -1.41 -10.06
C LEU A 229 -20.42 -2.58 -9.69
N ARG A 230 -21.29 -2.42 -8.68
CA ARG A 230 -22.09 -3.50 -8.08
C ARG A 230 -23.04 -4.24 -9.05
N SER A 231 -23.61 -3.52 -10.00
CA SER A 231 -24.62 -4.04 -10.94
C SER A 231 -24.01 -4.59 -12.25
N LYS A 232 -22.69 -4.49 -12.42
CA LYS A 232 -22.05 -4.79 -13.70
C LYS A 232 -21.49 -6.22 -13.69
N PRO A 233 -21.95 -7.11 -14.59
CA PRO A 233 -21.26 -8.37 -14.84
C PRO A 233 -19.86 -8.07 -15.40
N ALA A 234 -18.86 -8.84 -14.96
CA ALA A 234 -17.46 -8.58 -15.24
C ALA A 234 -17.06 -8.80 -16.71
#